data_AF-A0A918YW40-F1
#
_entry.id   AF-A0A918YW40-F1
#
_cell.length_a   1.000
_cell.length_b   1.000
_cell.length_c   1.000
_cell.angle_alpha   90.00
_cell.angle_beta   90.00
_cell.angle_gamma   90.00
#
_symmetry.space_group_name_H-M   'P 1'
#
loop_
_entity.id
_entity.type
_entity.pdbx_description
1 polymer ?
#
loop_
_entity_poly.entity_id
_entity_poly.type
_entity_poly.pdbx_seq_one_letter_code
_entity_poly.pdbx_strand_id
1 'polypeptide(L)'
;MTGLTELLIGDAEKILRREAEKLRSGTSLDRLLAGWLLPSTYSSQANAVAQSIVSQWRAAKQGGAPRSYQLVGALALATSLGSEDLERRDAFNDGLDWAMGTATEVDGTPVGLAADPSAVLAVVTALLATSDHHRLVTMHSWLASVIDKFDARLGLWERAQLHVAAHLLGEKRLPPPELDSLFCVTRVAVAPAGEPVSPSESRTIVAAVLEHYAQVDAIGAALLLASLQRTKATLVGSVRTDTLTVDDVLAILRGITRSLRDWTWEEQARTKTSVTRQWHIDHEYHVQNLLWAVLAPVFPDLTSEDYSKKVGFTQPRADLVIPSLKLVIEAKFARASDSLKEIQRQLAQDAAMYFPKGSPCEHMIAFVWDDGARTEEHDTFTKGLEQLNHVAGVVVVSRPAKMRQQTLAPVR
;
A
#
# COMPACT_ATOMS: atom_id res chain seq x y z
N MET A 1 19.56 -6.85 -13.85
CA MET A 1 18.55 -7.27 -14.87
C MET A 1 17.40 -6.28 -14.92
N THR A 2 17.67 -4.98 -15.05
CA THR A 2 16.66 -3.94 -14.71
C THR A 2 16.10 -3.22 -15.95
N GLY A 3 16.91 -2.93 -16.98
CA GLY A 3 16.43 -2.18 -18.14
C GLY A 3 15.51 -2.96 -19.12
N LEU A 4 15.78 -4.24 -19.37
CA LEU A 4 15.02 -5.01 -20.37
C LEU A 4 13.61 -5.36 -19.87
N THR A 5 13.49 -5.72 -18.59
CA THR A 5 12.21 -6.05 -17.94
C THR A 5 11.33 -4.82 -17.80
N GLU A 6 11.90 -3.65 -17.48
CA GLU A 6 11.16 -2.38 -17.44
C GLU A 6 10.59 -2.00 -18.82
N LEU A 7 11.38 -2.20 -19.88
CA LEU A 7 10.95 -1.93 -21.26
C LEU A 7 9.79 -2.85 -21.67
N LEU A 8 9.88 -4.14 -21.33
CA LEU A 8 8.82 -5.13 -21.60
C LEU A 8 7.53 -4.84 -20.82
N ILE A 9 7.64 -4.45 -19.55
CA ILE A 9 6.47 -4.06 -18.74
C ILE A 9 5.81 -2.80 -19.32
N GLY A 10 6.60 -1.83 -19.77
CA GLY A 10 6.09 -0.61 -20.39
C GLY A 10 5.29 -0.89 -21.67
N ASP A 11 5.73 -1.82 -22.50
CA ASP A 11 5.02 -2.20 -23.73
C ASP A 11 3.79 -3.06 -23.44
N ALA A 12 3.88 -3.99 -22.49
CA ALA A 12 2.72 -4.75 -22.00
C ALA A 12 1.63 -3.80 -21.49
N GLU A 13 1.99 -2.78 -20.70
CA GLU A 13 1.03 -1.80 -20.19
C GLU A 13 0.32 -1.03 -21.29
N LYS A 14 1.04 -0.62 -22.37
CA LYS A 14 0.40 0.06 -23.51
C LYS A 14 -0.63 -0.83 -24.21
N ILE A 15 -0.31 -2.10 -24.40
CA ILE A 15 -1.20 -3.07 -25.05
C ILE A 15 -2.44 -3.30 -24.18
N LEU A 16 -2.24 -3.54 -22.89
CA LEU A 16 -3.33 -3.69 -21.94
C LEU A 16 -4.24 -2.44 -21.89
N ARG A 17 -3.66 -1.23 -21.91
CA ARG A 17 -4.44 0.03 -21.93
C ARG A 17 -5.31 0.12 -23.17
N ARG A 18 -4.77 -0.24 -24.33
CA ARG A 18 -5.53 -0.27 -25.60
C ARG A 18 -6.67 -1.29 -25.56
N GLU A 19 -6.44 -2.45 -24.94
CA GLU A 19 -7.45 -3.49 -24.84
C GLU A 19 -8.57 -3.11 -23.85
N ALA A 20 -8.21 -2.60 -22.65
CA ALA A 20 -9.15 -2.12 -21.64
C ALA A 20 -10.00 -0.93 -22.12
N GLU A 21 -9.48 -0.11 -23.05
CA GLU A 21 -10.20 1.02 -23.65
C GLU A 21 -11.52 0.60 -24.33
N LYS A 22 -11.62 -0.65 -24.80
CA LYS A 22 -12.84 -1.20 -25.42
C LYS A 22 -14.03 -1.18 -24.47
N LEU A 23 -13.81 -1.24 -23.15
CA LEU A 23 -14.88 -1.17 -22.14
C LEU A 23 -15.65 0.16 -22.20
N ARG A 24 -15.02 1.25 -22.66
CA ARG A 24 -15.67 2.57 -22.75
C ARG A 24 -16.82 2.61 -23.74
N SER A 25 -16.73 1.81 -24.81
CA SER A 25 -17.78 1.67 -25.81
C SER A 25 -18.79 0.56 -25.47
N GLY A 26 -18.54 -0.20 -24.40
CA GLY A 26 -19.39 -1.31 -23.97
C GLY A 26 -20.69 -0.85 -23.29
N THR A 27 -21.29 -1.80 -22.58
CA THR A 27 -22.51 -1.65 -21.79
C THR A 27 -22.32 -0.67 -20.61
N SER A 28 -23.40 -0.33 -19.91
CA SER A 28 -23.31 0.44 -18.66
C SER A 28 -22.43 -0.28 -17.62
N LEU A 29 -22.50 -1.61 -17.56
CA LEU A 29 -21.67 -2.43 -16.69
C LEU A 29 -20.18 -2.30 -17.05
N ASP A 30 -19.82 -2.45 -18.33
CA ASP A 30 -18.42 -2.36 -18.80
C ASP A 30 -17.78 -1.02 -18.44
N ARG A 31 -18.51 0.08 -18.65
CA ARG A 31 -18.03 1.44 -18.35
C ARG A 31 -17.83 1.67 -16.86
N LEU A 32 -18.75 1.14 -16.03
CA LEU A 32 -18.63 1.22 -14.58
C LEU A 32 -17.50 0.32 -14.07
N LEU A 33 -17.30 -0.86 -14.67
CA LEU A 33 -16.22 -1.78 -14.34
C LEU A 33 -14.86 -1.15 -14.66
N ALA A 34 -14.73 -0.48 -15.80
CA ALA A 34 -13.56 0.31 -16.13
C ALA A 34 -13.30 1.42 -15.10
N GLY A 35 -14.34 2.16 -14.69
CA GLY A 35 -14.24 3.19 -13.65
C GLY A 35 -13.86 2.66 -12.26
N TRP A 36 -14.38 1.48 -11.91
CA TRP A 36 -14.11 0.83 -10.64
C TRP A 36 -12.68 0.30 -10.56
N LEU A 37 -12.22 -0.40 -11.60
CA LEU A 37 -10.86 -0.97 -11.64
C LEU A 37 -9.77 0.09 -11.92
N LEU A 38 -10.07 1.09 -12.74
CA LEU A 38 -9.11 2.09 -13.23
C LEU A 38 -9.63 3.53 -13.02
N PRO A 39 -9.86 3.95 -11.75
CA PRO A 39 -10.53 5.21 -11.42
C PRO A 39 -9.76 6.45 -11.88
N SER A 40 -8.42 6.38 -11.91
CA SER A 40 -7.56 7.47 -12.39
C SER A 40 -7.78 7.83 -13.86
N THR A 41 -8.33 6.89 -14.65
CA THR A 41 -8.52 7.04 -16.09
C THR A 41 -10.00 7.23 -16.44
N TYR A 42 -10.91 6.51 -15.79
CA TYR A 42 -12.31 6.41 -16.23
C TYR A 42 -13.36 6.93 -15.24
N SER A 43 -12.96 7.53 -14.12
CA SER A 43 -13.89 8.02 -13.08
C SER A 43 -14.97 8.99 -13.60
N SER A 44 -14.64 9.93 -14.48
CA SER A 44 -15.63 10.90 -14.99
C SER A 44 -16.75 10.23 -15.79
N GLN A 45 -16.38 9.30 -16.68
CA GLN A 45 -17.35 8.55 -17.49
C GLN A 45 -18.18 7.61 -16.62
N ALA A 46 -17.55 6.91 -15.69
CA ALA A 46 -18.25 6.02 -14.76
C ALA A 46 -19.24 6.78 -13.88
N ASN A 47 -18.87 7.96 -13.37
CA ASN A 47 -19.76 8.81 -12.59
C ASN A 47 -20.98 9.28 -13.40
N ALA A 48 -20.80 9.64 -14.67
CA ALA A 48 -21.91 10.01 -15.55
C ALA A 48 -22.88 8.83 -15.78
N VAL A 49 -22.36 7.62 -15.95
CA VAL A 49 -23.19 6.40 -16.08
C VAL A 49 -23.92 6.11 -14.76
N ALA A 50 -23.22 6.18 -13.63
CA ALA A 50 -23.78 5.92 -12.30
C ALA A 50 -24.95 6.83 -11.96
N GLN A 51 -24.93 8.10 -12.38
CA GLN A 51 -26.04 9.04 -12.18
C GLN A 51 -27.33 8.64 -12.90
N SER A 52 -27.23 7.89 -14.00
CA SER A 52 -28.39 7.47 -14.80
C SER A 52 -28.90 6.07 -14.47
N ILE A 53 -28.17 5.28 -13.66
CA ILE A 53 -28.46 3.85 -13.52
C ILE A 53 -29.75 3.59 -12.72
N VAL A 54 -30.03 4.42 -11.72
CA VAL A 54 -31.24 4.30 -10.90
C VAL A 54 -32.49 4.61 -11.74
N SER A 55 -32.44 5.62 -12.60
CA SER A 55 -33.57 5.93 -13.49
C SER A 55 -33.82 4.83 -14.52
N GLN A 56 -32.76 4.19 -15.03
CA GLN A 56 -32.87 2.99 -15.88
C GLN A 56 -33.55 1.83 -15.13
N TRP A 57 -33.19 1.59 -13.87
CA TRP A 57 -33.84 0.58 -13.03
C TRP A 57 -35.33 0.87 -12.79
N ARG A 58 -35.68 2.12 -12.46
CA ARG A 58 -37.09 2.53 -12.29
C ARG A 58 -37.91 2.28 -13.56
N ALA A 59 -37.36 2.64 -14.73
CA ALA A 59 -38.04 2.41 -16.00
C ALA A 59 -38.24 0.91 -16.30
N ALA A 60 -37.25 0.08 -15.99
CA ALA A 60 -37.36 -1.38 -16.15
C ALA A 60 -38.43 -1.98 -15.21
N LYS A 61 -38.55 -1.47 -13.98
CA LYS A 61 -39.58 -1.90 -13.02
C LYS A 61 -41.01 -1.57 -13.48
N GLN A 62 -41.18 -0.46 -14.21
CA GLN A 62 -42.47 0.01 -14.71
C GLN A 62 -42.86 -0.59 -16.08
N GLY A 63 -42.09 -1.54 -16.61
CA GLY A 63 -42.37 -2.18 -17.91
C GLY A 63 -41.89 -1.38 -19.12
N GLY A 64 -41.10 -0.32 -18.92
CA GLY A 64 -40.51 0.48 -20.00
C GLY A 64 -39.27 -0.15 -20.65
N ALA A 65 -38.64 -1.13 -19.99
CA ALA A 65 -37.51 -1.92 -20.49
C ALA A 65 -37.43 -3.29 -19.76
N PRO A 66 -36.84 -4.34 -20.35
CA PRO A 66 -36.63 -5.60 -19.64
C PRO A 66 -35.59 -5.43 -18.52
N ARG A 67 -35.84 -6.03 -17.36
CA ARG A 67 -34.82 -6.17 -16.31
C ARG A 67 -33.68 -7.06 -16.82
N SER A 68 -32.44 -6.72 -16.48
CA SER A 68 -31.27 -7.51 -16.85
C SER A 68 -30.29 -7.61 -15.68
N TYR A 69 -29.58 -8.74 -15.60
CA TYR A 69 -28.52 -8.93 -14.60
C TYR A 69 -27.38 -7.90 -14.79
N GLN A 70 -27.14 -7.44 -16.03
CA GLN A 70 -26.16 -6.39 -16.32
C GLN A 70 -26.51 -5.07 -15.64
N LEU A 71 -27.81 -4.73 -15.57
CA LEU A 71 -28.29 -3.54 -14.85
C LEU A 71 -28.10 -3.70 -13.34
N VAL A 72 -28.24 -4.91 -12.79
CA VAL A 72 -27.97 -5.22 -11.38
C VAL A 72 -26.48 -5.09 -11.07
N GLY A 73 -25.59 -5.64 -11.91
CA GLY A 73 -24.14 -5.45 -11.78
C GLY A 73 -23.73 -3.97 -11.89
N ALA A 74 -24.37 -3.21 -12.78
CA ALA A 74 -24.15 -1.78 -12.90
C ALA A 74 -24.62 -1.01 -11.65
N LEU A 75 -25.77 -1.36 -11.07
CA LEU A 75 -26.22 -0.82 -9.78
C LEU A 75 -25.23 -1.13 -8.65
N ALA A 76 -24.67 -2.33 -8.63
CA ALA A 76 -23.64 -2.73 -7.65
C ALA A 76 -22.43 -1.80 -7.72
N LEU A 77 -21.82 -1.66 -8.89
CA LEU A 77 -20.64 -0.80 -9.07
C LEU A 77 -20.95 0.68 -8.83
N ALA A 78 -22.11 1.15 -9.28
CA ALA A 78 -22.53 2.52 -9.03
C ALA A 78 -22.70 2.79 -7.52
N THR A 79 -23.11 1.81 -6.73
CA THR A 79 -23.18 1.90 -5.26
C THR A 79 -21.78 1.99 -4.63
N SER A 80 -20.77 1.34 -5.24
CA SER A 80 -19.39 1.38 -4.76
C SER A 80 -18.61 2.65 -5.14
N LEU A 81 -19.02 3.39 -6.17
CA LEU A 81 -18.29 4.54 -6.72
C LEU A 81 -18.59 5.91 -6.06
N GLY A 82 -19.63 6.02 -5.22
CA GLY A 82 -20.13 7.31 -4.72
C GLY A 82 -20.45 7.35 -3.24
N SER A 83 -20.74 8.55 -2.73
CA SER A 83 -21.28 8.77 -1.37
C SER A 83 -22.60 8.01 -1.16
N GLU A 84 -22.94 7.73 0.09
CA GLU A 84 -24.16 6.98 0.44
C GLU A 84 -25.40 7.55 -0.24
N ASP A 85 -25.91 6.80 -1.22
CA ASP A 85 -27.15 7.08 -1.94
C ASP A 85 -28.12 5.96 -1.59
N LEU A 86 -29.02 6.24 -0.64
CA LEU A 86 -29.99 5.27 -0.14
C LEU A 86 -30.86 4.71 -1.27
N GLU A 87 -31.24 5.56 -2.22
CA GLU A 87 -32.09 5.12 -3.32
C GLU A 87 -31.35 4.16 -4.26
N ARG A 88 -30.07 4.42 -4.52
CA ARG A 88 -29.23 3.50 -5.30
C ARG A 88 -29.03 2.16 -4.60
N ARG A 89 -28.84 2.18 -3.27
CA ARG A 89 -28.74 0.97 -2.44
C ARG A 89 -30.03 0.16 -2.48
N ASP A 90 -31.19 0.81 -2.33
CA ASP A 90 -32.49 0.16 -2.40
C ASP A 90 -32.72 -0.44 -3.79
N ALA A 91 -32.38 0.29 -4.86
CA ALA A 91 -32.45 -0.21 -6.23
C ALA A 91 -31.53 -1.42 -6.46
N PHE A 92 -30.31 -1.41 -5.92
CA PHE A 92 -29.38 -2.54 -5.95
C PHE A 92 -29.94 -3.76 -5.22
N ASN A 93 -30.45 -3.60 -4.00
CA ASN A 93 -31.02 -4.68 -3.20
C ASN A 93 -32.25 -5.30 -3.90
N ASP A 94 -33.18 -4.46 -4.38
CA ASP A 94 -34.33 -4.90 -5.19
C ASP A 94 -33.88 -5.70 -6.42
N GLY A 95 -32.82 -5.24 -7.09
CA GLY A 95 -32.27 -5.89 -8.28
C GLY A 95 -31.57 -7.21 -7.98
N LEU A 96 -30.84 -7.27 -6.88
CA LEU A 96 -30.16 -8.47 -6.41
C LEU A 96 -31.17 -9.57 -6.08
N ASP A 97 -32.21 -9.24 -5.30
CA ASP A 97 -33.26 -10.19 -4.93
C ASP A 97 -33.97 -10.75 -6.17
N TRP A 98 -34.24 -9.89 -7.17
CA TRP A 98 -34.78 -10.33 -8.46
C TRP A 98 -33.81 -11.25 -9.20
N ALA A 99 -32.54 -10.85 -9.37
CA ALA A 99 -31.55 -11.60 -10.13
C ALA A 99 -31.28 -12.98 -9.53
N MET A 100 -31.17 -13.08 -8.20
CA MET A 100 -30.97 -14.34 -7.50
C MET A 100 -32.19 -15.27 -7.55
N GLY A 101 -33.40 -14.71 -7.76
CA GLY A 101 -34.62 -15.49 -7.97
C GLY A 101 -34.80 -16.00 -9.41
N THR A 102 -33.95 -15.59 -10.36
CA THR A 102 -34.01 -16.08 -11.74
C THR A 102 -33.30 -17.43 -11.90
N ALA A 103 -33.66 -18.16 -12.96
CA ALA A 103 -32.96 -19.39 -13.32
C ALA A 103 -31.48 -19.07 -13.58
N THR A 104 -30.58 -19.93 -13.09
CA THR A 104 -29.14 -19.84 -13.35
C THR A 104 -28.70 -20.65 -14.56
N GLU A 105 -29.62 -21.43 -15.14
CA GLU A 105 -29.34 -22.39 -16.19
C GLU A 105 -30.54 -22.55 -17.13
N VAL A 106 -30.27 -22.63 -18.44
CA VAL A 106 -31.24 -23.06 -19.46
C VAL A 106 -30.53 -24.05 -20.37
N ASP A 107 -31.08 -25.25 -20.52
CA ASP A 107 -30.54 -26.32 -21.37
C ASP A 107 -29.03 -26.59 -21.14
N GLY A 108 -28.59 -26.64 -19.88
CA GLY A 108 -27.18 -26.85 -19.55
C GLY A 108 -26.32 -25.60 -19.62
N THR A 109 -26.82 -24.49 -20.14
CA THR A 109 -26.03 -23.26 -20.35
C THR A 109 -26.29 -22.28 -19.21
N PRO A 110 -25.23 -21.67 -18.61
CA PRO A 110 -25.44 -20.66 -17.59
C PRO A 110 -26.17 -19.44 -18.18
N VAL A 111 -27.12 -18.89 -17.42
CA VAL A 111 -27.86 -17.67 -17.80
C VAL A 111 -27.92 -16.69 -16.63
N GLY A 112 -28.31 -15.45 -16.93
CA GLY A 112 -28.43 -14.41 -15.92
C GLY A 112 -27.08 -14.08 -15.28
N LEU A 113 -27.07 -13.88 -13.97
CA LEU A 113 -25.84 -13.56 -13.24
C LEU A 113 -24.80 -14.69 -13.29
N ALA A 114 -25.24 -15.95 -13.41
CA ALA A 114 -24.32 -17.10 -13.50
C ALA A 114 -23.51 -17.12 -14.81
N ALA A 115 -23.95 -16.39 -15.84
CA ALA A 115 -23.25 -16.28 -17.12
C ALA A 115 -22.21 -15.14 -17.15
N ASP A 116 -22.14 -14.31 -16.10
CA ASP A 116 -21.29 -13.11 -16.07
C ASP A 116 -20.53 -13.01 -14.74
N PRO A 117 -19.35 -13.66 -14.67
CA PRO A 117 -18.47 -13.63 -13.49
C PRO A 117 -18.05 -12.22 -13.07
N SER A 118 -17.96 -11.27 -14.00
CA SER A 118 -17.60 -9.88 -13.70
C SER A 118 -18.75 -9.16 -12.99
N ALA A 119 -19.98 -9.41 -13.42
CA ALA A 119 -21.17 -8.96 -12.71
C ALA A 119 -21.27 -9.59 -11.31
N VAL A 120 -20.97 -10.89 -11.16
CA VAL A 120 -20.92 -11.56 -9.84
C VAL A 120 -19.91 -10.86 -8.93
N LEU A 121 -18.69 -10.63 -9.41
CA LEU A 121 -17.63 -10.00 -8.65
C LEU A 121 -18.03 -8.58 -8.18
N ALA A 122 -18.61 -7.79 -9.08
CA ALA A 122 -19.16 -6.47 -8.76
C ALA A 122 -20.24 -6.52 -7.66
N VAL A 123 -21.19 -7.45 -7.78
CA VAL A 123 -22.28 -7.63 -6.80
C VAL A 123 -21.73 -8.02 -5.44
N VAL A 124 -20.79 -8.98 -5.38
CA VAL A 124 -20.18 -9.40 -4.11
C VAL A 124 -19.43 -8.25 -3.44
N THR A 125 -18.62 -7.50 -4.19
CA THR A 125 -17.91 -6.34 -3.63
C THR A 125 -18.86 -5.27 -3.09
N ALA A 126 -19.94 -4.98 -3.81
CA ALA A 126 -20.95 -4.02 -3.33
C ALA A 126 -21.69 -4.54 -2.10
N LEU A 127 -22.06 -5.83 -2.07
CA LEU A 127 -22.81 -6.44 -0.98
C LEU A 127 -22.02 -6.43 0.33
N LEU A 128 -20.70 -6.68 0.27
CA LEU A 128 -19.81 -6.60 1.44
C LEU A 128 -19.85 -5.22 2.12
N ALA A 129 -20.13 -4.14 1.38
CA ALA A 129 -20.23 -2.80 1.94
C ALA A 129 -21.56 -2.55 2.70
N THR A 130 -22.59 -3.38 2.51
CA THR A 130 -23.93 -3.18 3.09
C THR A 130 -24.11 -3.77 4.49
N SER A 131 -23.17 -4.62 4.95
CA SER A 131 -23.26 -5.39 6.21
C SER A 131 -24.51 -6.31 6.33
N ASP A 132 -25.26 -6.54 5.25
CA ASP A 132 -26.44 -7.41 5.22
C ASP A 132 -26.04 -8.89 5.26
N HIS A 133 -26.01 -9.45 6.47
CA HIS A 133 -25.62 -10.84 6.68
C HIS A 133 -26.53 -11.86 5.99
N HIS A 134 -27.83 -11.57 5.87
CA HIS A 134 -28.76 -12.51 5.26
C HIS A 134 -28.47 -12.66 3.76
N ARG A 135 -28.29 -11.52 3.07
CA ARG A 135 -27.92 -11.52 1.65
C ARG A 135 -26.53 -12.10 1.41
N LEU A 136 -25.56 -11.83 2.30
CA LEU A 136 -24.21 -12.41 2.21
C LEU A 136 -24.24 -13.94 2.26
N VAL A 137 -24.97 -14.53 3.22
CA VAL A 137 -25.10 -15.99 3.33
C VAL A 137 -25.83 -16.59 2.12
N THR A 138 -26.88 -15.93 1.65
CA THR A 138 -27.64 -16.39 0.47
C THR A 138 -26.77 -16.34 -0.78
N MET A 139 -26.01 -15.26 -0.96
CA MET A 139 -25.07 -15.10 -2.08
C MET A 139 -23.95 -16.12 -2.02
N HIS A 140 -23.39 -16.41 -0.84
CA HIS A 140 -22.34 -17.43 -0.69
C HIS A 140 -22.85 -18.81 -1.12
N SER A 141 -24.05 -19.19 -0.66
CA SER A 141 -24.67 -20.47 -1.03
C SER A 141 -24.99 -20.54 -2.54
N TRP A 142 -25.50 -19.44 -3.11
CA TRP A 142 -25.77 -19.34 -4.54
C TRP A 142 -24.50 -19.48 -5.37
N LEU A 143 -23.44 -18.76 -5.01
CA LEU A 143 -22.17 -18.76 -5.72
C LEU A 143 -21.47 -20.12 -5.66
N ALA A 144 -21.51 -20.80 -4.52
CA ALA A 144 -20.99 -22.16 -4.40
C ALA A 144 -21.66 -23.11 -5.39
N SER A 145 -23.00 -23.03 -5.52
CA SER A 145 -23.77 -23.80 -6.50
C SER A 145 -23.40 -23.47 -7.95
N VAL A 146 -23.16 -22.19 -8.26
CA VAL A 146 -22.71 -21.75 -9.59
C VAL A 146 -21.32 -22.32 -9.92
N ILE A 147 -20.38 -22.24 -8.98
CA ILE A 147 -19.03 -22.80 -9.15
C ILE A 147 -19.10 -24.31 -9.37
N ASP A 148 -19.81 -25.05 -8.50
CA ASP A 148 -19.92 -26.50 -8.60
C ASP A 148 -20.52 -26.96 -9.95
N LYS A 149 -21.43 -26.18 -10.53
CA LYS A 149 -22.07 -26.50 -11.81
C LYS A 149 -21.26 -26.10 -13.04
N PHE A 150 -20.62 -24.94 -13.02
CA PHE A 150 -20.12 -24.30 -14.23
C PHE A 150 -18.60 -24.09 -14.28
N ASP A 151 -17.87 -24.22 -13.18
CA ASP A 151 -16.41 -23.92 -13.13
C ASP A 151 -15.62 -24.61 -14.24
N ALA A 152 -15.87 -25.90 -14.47
CA ALA A 152 -15.16 -26.69 -15.48
C ALA A 152 -15.41 -26.27 -16.94
N ARG A 153 -16.43 -25.43 -17.20
CA ARG A 153 -16.82 -24.96 -18.54
C ARG A 153 -16.35 -23.54 -18.85
N LEU A 154 -15.83 -22.84 -17.83
CA LEU A 154 -15.42 -21.45 -17.92
C LEU A 154 -13.92 -21.33 -18.27
N GLY A 155 -13.54 -20.21 -18.88
CA GLY A 155 -12.14 -19.87 -19.08
C GLY A 155 -11.44 -19.51 -17.77
N LEU A 156 -10.11 -19.45 -17.80
CA LEU A 156 -9.30 -19.22 -16.59
C LEU A 156 -9.62 -17.88 -15.91
N TRP A 157 -9.91 -16.84 -16.70
CA TRP A 157 -10.26 -15.50 -16.19
C TRP A 157 -11.62 -15.49 -15.52
N GLU A 158 -12.63 -16.08 -16.14
CA GLU A 158 -13.96 -16.23 -15.55
C GLU A 158 -13.92 -17.03 -14.24
N ARG A 159 -13.20 -18.16 -14.23
CA ARG A 159 -13.02 -18.98 -13.03
C ARG A 159 -12.36 -18.18 -11.91
N ALA A 160 -11.25 -17.48 -12.20
CA ALA A 160 -10.56 -16.67 -11.21
C ALA A 160 -11.47 -15.61 -10.55
N GLN A 161 -12.36 -14.98 -11.33
CA GLN A 161 -13.33 -14.01 -10.81
C GLN A 161 -14.34 -14.65 -9.85
N LEU A 162 -14.89 -15.82 -10.19
CA LEU A 162 -15.82 -16.53 -9.31
C LEU A 162 -15.13 -17.01 -8.01
N HIS A 163 -13.91 -17.54 -8.11
CA HIS A 163 -13.16 -17.98 -6.92
C HIS A 163 -12.77 -16.81 -6.02
N VAL A 164 -12.40 -15.65 -6.59
CA VAL A 164 -12.17 -14.43 -5.78
C VAL A 164 -13.46 -13.95 -5.13
N ALA A 165 -14.59 -13.95 -5.85
CA ALA A 165 -15.88 -13.59 -5.27
C ALA A 165 -16.28 -14.54 -4.11
N ALA A 166 -16.03 -15.85 -4.25
CA ALA A 166 -16.28 -16.81 -3.18
C ALA A 166 -15.36 -16.58 -1.98
N HIS A 167 -14.07 -16.32 -2.23
CA HIS A 167 -13.09 -16.00 -1.19
C HIS A 167 -13.48 -14.76 -0.39
N LEU A 168 -13.96 -13.72 -1.07
CA LEU A 168 -14.47 -12.49 -0.45
C LEU A 168 -15.68 -12.74 0.47
N LEU A 169 -16.49 -13.76 0.17
CA LEU A 169 -17.61 -14.20 1.01
C LEU A 169 -17.18 -15.15 2.15
N GLY A 170 -15.88 -15.39 2.31
CA GLY A 170 -15.34 -16.24 3.39
C GLY A 170 -15.14 -17.70 3.01
N GLU A 171 -15.19 -18.05 1.72
CA GLU A 171 -14.83 -19.40 1.26
C GLU A 171 -13.36 -19.71 1.61
N LYS A 172 -13.15 -20.87 2.24
CA LYS A 172 -11.83 -21.31 2.69
C LYS A 172 -11.18 -22.29 1.73
N ARG A 173 -11.96 -22.88 0.81
CA ARG A 173 -11.41 -23.74 -0.23
C ARG A 173 -10.44 -22.93 -1.08
N LEU A 174 -9.21 -23.43 -1.20
CA LEU A 174 -8.22 -22.84 -2.09
C LEU A 174 -8.67 -23.00 -3.54
N PRO A 175 -8.40 -22.01 -4.41
CA PRO A 175 -8.67 -22.16 -5.83
C PRO A 175 -7.78 -23.29 -6.41
N PRO A 176 -8.19 -23.90 -7.54
CA PRO A 176 -7.35 -24.80 -8.29
C PRO A 176 -5.97 -24.17 -8.60
N PRO A 177 -4.84 -24.91 -8.50
CA PRO A 177 -3.50 -24.35 -8.65
C PRO A 177 -3.26 -23.63 -9.99
N GLU A 178 -3.94 -24.06 -11.06
CA GLU A 178 -3.86 -23.39 -12.36
C GLU A 178 -4.40 -21.95 -12.35
N LEU A 179 -5.14 -21.55 -11.31
CA LEU A 179 -5.69 -20.21 -11.16
C LEU A 179 -4.85 -19.32 -10.25
N ASP A 180 -3.76 -19.80 -9.63
CA ASP A 180 -3.04 -19.06 -8.59
C ASP A 180 -2.63 -17.63 -9.02
N SER A 181 -2.12 -17.48 -10.23
CA SER A 181 -1.70 -16.19 -10.77
C SER A 181 -2.89 -15.26 -11.03
N LEU A 182 -3.94 -15.75 -11.68
CA LEU A 182 -5.12 -14.98 -12.04
C LEU A 182 -6.02 -14.66 -10.83
N PHE A 183 -6.06 -15.54 -9.84
CA PHE A 183 -6.68 -15.31 -8.55
C PHE A 183 -5.95 -14.18 -7.81
N CYS A 184 -4.61 -14.20 -7.80
CA CYS A 184 -3.81 -13.11 -7.23
C CYS A 184 -4.08 -11.77 -7.95
N VAL A 185 -4.06 -11.76 -9.29
CA VAL A 185 -4.35 -10.57 -10.10
C VAL A 185 -5.74 -10.02 -9.78
N THR A 186 -6.76 -10.88 -9.83
CA THR A 186 -8.16 -10.46 -9.64
C THR A 186 -8.40 -9.96 -8.21
N ARG A 187 -7.91 -10.67 -7.18
CA ARG A 187 -8.06 -10.26 -5.78
C ARG A 187 -7.38 -8.91 -5.52
N VAL A 188 -6.15 -8.73 -6.01
CA VAL A 188 -5.43 -7.46 -5.80
C VAL A 188 -6.11 -6.32 -6.55
N ALA A 189 -6.62 -6.57 -7.76
CA ALA A 189 -7.32 -5.55 -8.56
C ALA A 189 -8.58 -4.99 -7.88
N VAL A 190 -9.35 -5.85 -7.19
CA VAL A 190 -10.64 -5.48 -6.58
C VAL A 190 -10.57 -5.15 -5.09
N ALA A 191 -9.42 -5.33 -4.47
CA ALA A 191 -9.21 -5.03 -3.06
C ALA A 191 -9.50 -3.53 -2.74
N PRO A 192 -9.83 -3.17 -1.49
CA PRO A 192 -10.01 -1.78 -1.08
C PRO A 192 -8.77 -0.91 -1.33
N ALA A 193 -8.96 0.38 -1.59
CA ALA A 193 -7.86 1.32 -1.81
C ALA A 193 -6.96 1.40 -0.57
N GLY A 194 -5.63 1.39 -0.79
CA GLY A 194 -4.64 1.47 0.28
C GLY A 194 -4.21 0.11 0.86
N GLU A 195 -4.84 -1.00 0.48
CA GLU A 195 -4.36 -2.32 0.88
C GLU A 195 -2.98 -2.60 0.25
N PRO A 196 -1.94 -2.91 1.06
CA PRO A 196 -0.59 -3.09 0.55
C PRO A 196 -0.45 -4.38 -0.25
N VAL A 197 0.30 -4.32 -1.35
CA VAL A 197 0.65 -5.50 -2.14
C VAL A 197 1.97 -6.07 -1.63
N SER A 198 1.99 -7.33 -1.17
CA SER A 198 3.21 -7.97 -0.70
C SER A 198 4.24 -8.19 -1.82
N PRO A 199 5.52 -8.38 -1.49
CA PRO A 199 6.54 -8.68 -2.50
C PRO A 199 6.28 -9.98 -3.28
N SER A 200 5.57 -10.94 -2.68
CA SER A 200 5.22 -12.20 -3.34
C SER A 200 4.14 -11.99 -4.39
N GLU A 201 3.06 -11.30 -4.03
CA GLU A 201 1.98 -10.92 -4.95
C GLU A 201 2.50 -10.03 -6.08
N SER A 202 3.39 -9.08 -5.76
CA SER A 202 4.02 -8.20 -6.75
C SER A 202 4.76 -9.00 -7.84
N ARG A 203 5.51 -10.05 -7.46
CA ARG A 203 6.18 -10.93 -8.42
C ARG A 203 5.19 -11.72 -9.26
N THR A 204 4.14 -12.26 -8.63
CA THR A 204 3.08 -13.00 -9.32
C THR A 204 2.35 -12.12 -10.33
N ILE A 205 2.00 -10.89 -9.97
CA ILE A 205 1.33 -9.92 -10.85
C ILE A 205 2.21 -9.56 -12.05
N VAL A 206 3.49 -9.25 -11.81
CA VAL A 206 4.42 -8.93 -12.91
C VAL A 206 4.58 -10.10 -13.87
N ALA A 207 4.69 -11.33 -13.35
CA ALA A 207 4.74 -12.52 -14.20
C ALA A 207 3.46 -12.69 -15.02
N ALA A 208 2.29 -12.58 -14.39
CA ALA A 208 0.99 -12.70 -15.06
C ALA A 208 0.79 -11.63 -16.15
N VAL A 209 1.24 -10.39 -15.90
CA VAL A 209 1.23 -9.32 -16.92
C VAL A 209 2.06 -9.72 -18.13
N LEU A 210 3.29 -10.17 -17.93
CA LEU A 210 4.18 -10.55 -19.03
C LEU A 210 3.70 -11.80 -19.79
N GLU A 211 3.00 -12.69 -19.11
CA GLU A 211 2.44 -13.90 -19.71
C GLU A 211 1.19 -13.62 -20.56
N HIS A 212 0.28 -12.79 -20.07
CA HIS A 212 -1.08 -12.69 -20.62
C HIS A 212 -1.38 -11.40 -21.40
N TYR A 213 -0.51 -10.37 -21.38
CA TYR A 213 -0.84 -9.04 -21.93
C TYR A 213 -1.32 -9.02 -23.39
N ALA A 214 -0.94 -10.00 -24.21
CA ALA A 214 -1.27 -10.06 -25.62
C ALA A 214 -2.51 -10.94 -25.95
N GLN A 215 -3.01 -11.73 -25.00
CA GLN A 215 -4.04 -12.75 -25.23
C GLN A 215 -5.24 -12.62 -24.28
N VAL A 216 -5.39 -11.47 -23.65
CA VAL A 216 -6.46 -11.17 -22.71
C VAL A 216 -7.54 -10.31 -23.36
N ASP A 217 -8.77 -10.46 -22.90
CA ASP A 217 -9.88 -9.60 -23.29
C ASP A 217 -9.87 -8.25 -22.55
N ALA A 218 -10.87 -7.41 -22.80
CA ALA A 218 -10.94 -6.07 -22.22
C ALA A 218 -11.07 -6.07 -20.68
N ILE A 219 -11.77 -7.05 -20.11
CA ILE A 219 -11.97 -7.16 -18.66
C ILE A 219 -10.70 -7.66 -17.98
N GLY A 220 -10.11 -8.75 -18.47
CA GLY A 220 -8.85 -9.25 -17.95
C GLY A 220 -7.72 -8.23 -18.13
N ALA A 221 -7.73 -7.44 -19.21
CA ALA A 221 -6.81 -6.33 -19.38
C ALA A 221 -6.96 -5.27 -18.29
N ALA A 222 -8.19 -4.92 -17.93
CA ALA A 222 -8.48 -3.98 -16.84
C ALA A 222 -8.01 -4.53 -15.48
N LEU A 223 -8.21 -5.83 -15.19
CA LEU A 223 -7.74 -6.49 -13.97
C LEU A 223 -6.20 -6.51 -13.88
N LEU A 224 -5.51 -6.82 -14.97
CA LEU A 224 -4.04 -6.77 -15.03
C LEU A 224 -3.51 -5.34 -14.82
N LEU A 225 -4.13 -4.34 -15.45
CA LEU A 225 -3.74 -2.95 -15.25
C LEU A 225 -3.98 -2.48 -13.82
N ALA A 226 -5.13 -2.79 -13.24
CA ALA A 226 -5.49 -2.37 -11.89
C ALA A 226 -4.52 -2.97 -10.85
N SER A 227 -4.24 -4.27 -10.95
CA SER A 227 -3.28 -4.94 -10.07
C SER A 227 -1.83 -4.44 -10.26
N LEU A 228 -1.41 -4.15 -11.50
CA LEU A 228 -0.10 -3.57 -11.78
C LEU A 228 0.01 -2.13 -11.24
N GLN A 229 -1.03 -1.31 -11.42
CA GLN A 229 -1.08 0.06 -10.88
C GLN A 229 -1.00 0.05 -9.36
N ARG A 230 -1.67 -0.89 -8.69
CA ARG A 230 -1.56 -1.09 -7.24
C ARG A 230 -0.16 -1.49 -6.81
N THR A 231 0.45 -2.44 -7.51
CA THR A 231 1.85 -2.83 -7.28
C THR A 231 2.79 -1.63 -7.40
N LYS A 232 2.63 -0.82 -8.44
CA LYS A 232 3.39 0.43 -8.63
C LYS A 232 3.09 1.45 -7.54
N ALA A 233 1.84 1.60 -7.11
CA ALA A 233 1.46 2.52 -6.04
C ALA A 233 2.06 2.10 -4.69
N THR A 234 2.15 0.80 -4.38
CA THR A 234 2.84 0.31 -3.18
C THR A 234 4.34 0.59 -3.25
N LEU A 235 4.97 0.46 -4.43
CA LEU A 235 6.39 0.78 -4.64
C LEU A 235 6.69 2.29 -4.66
N VAL A 236 5.76 3.11 -5.15
CA VAL A 236 5.86 4.58 -5.22
C VAL A 236 5.42 5.23 -3.90
N GLY A 237 4.57 4.57 -3.10
CA GLY A 237 4.23 4.98 -1.74
C GLY A 237 5.45 5.03 -0.83
N SER A 238 6.50 4.26 -1.14
CA SER A 238 7.81 4.35 -0.50
C SER A 238 8.60 5.64 -0.84
N VAL A 239 8.10 6.47 -1.76
CA VAL A 239 8.78 7.68 -2.30
C VAL A 239 7.86 8.92 -2.35
N ARG A 240 6.56 8.79 -2.04
CA ARG A 240 5.61 9.91 -2.05
C ARG A 240 5.64 10.69 -0.73
N THR A 241 6.11 11.93 -0.80
CA THR A 241 6.33 12.84 0.34
C THR A 241 5.04 13.42 0.95
N ASP A 242 3.88 13.18 0.34
CA ASP A 242 2.57 13.75 0.69
C ASP A 242 1.69 12.83 1.57
N THR A 243 2.15 11.61 1.88
CA THR A 243 1.47 10.66 2.79
C THR A 243 2.43 9.93 3.73
N LEU A 244 3.61 10.51 3.96
CA LEU A 244 4.61 9.90 4.83
C LEU A 244 4.10 9.86 6.28
N THR A 245 4.44 8.78 6.96
CA THR A 245 4.09 8.50 8.35
C THR A 245 5.35 8.46 9.22
N VAL A 246 5.17 8.39 10.54
CA VAL A 246 6.29 8.18 11.48
C VAL A 246 7.01 6.86 11.21
N ASP A 247 6.30 5.82 10.75
CA ASP A 247 6.89 4.53 10.39
C ASP A 247 7.79 4.62 9.15
N ASP A 248 7.45 5.49 8.20
CA ASP A 248 8.30 5.75 7.02
C ASP A 248 9.60 6.43 7.43
N VAL A 249 9.56 7.37 8.39
CA VAL A 249 10.76 7.98 8.97
C VAL A 249 11.63 6.91 9.62
N LEU A 250 11.05 6.01 10.42
CA LEU A 250 11.78 4.88 11.02
C LEU A 250 12.41 3.98 9.97
N ALA A 251 11.70 3.68 8.88
CA ALA A 251 12.22 2.87 7.79
C ALA A 251 13.43 3.52 7.10
N ILE A 252 13.36 4.84 6.84
CA ILE A 252 14.46 5.63 6.27
C ILE A 252 15.67 5.62 7.21
N LEU A 253 15.46 5.91 8.49
CA LEU A 253 16.53 5.96 9.49
C LEU A 253 17.21 4.60 9.69
N ARG A 254 16.44 3.50 9.74
CA ARG A 254 16.98 2.13 9.76
C ARG A 254 17.77 1.79 8.48
N GLY A 255 17.45 2.46 7.38
CA GLY A 255 18.16 2.35 6.10
C GLY A 255 19.59 2.91 6.12
N ILE A 256 19.91 3.84 7.05
CA ILE A 256 21.22 4.51 7.13
C ILE A 256 22.37 3.51 7.24
N THR A 257 22.21 2.42 8.00
CA THR A 257 23.23 1.36 8.11
C THR A 257 23.63 0.79 6.75
N ARG A 258 22.70 0.72 5.78
CA ARG A 258 23.01 0.28 4.41
C ARG A 258 23.81 1.33 3.65
N SER A 259 23.45 2.60 3.79
CA SER A 259 24.20 3.73 3.20
C SER A 259 25.64 3.78 3.71
N LEU A 260 25.88 3.35 4.95
CA LEU A 260 27.22 3.32 5.53
C LEU A 260 28.17 2.32 4.84
N ARG A 261 27.65 1.32 4.10
CA ARG A 261 28.45 0.37 3.31
C ARG A 261 29.38 1.11 2.34
N ASP A 262 28.86 2.08 1.61
CA ASP A 262 29.60 2.84 0.60
C ASP A 262 30.02 4.23 1.09
N TRP A 263 29.91 4.49 2.40
CA TRP A 263 30.42 5.70 3.04
C TRP A 263 31.89 5.97 2.73
N THR A 264 32.21 7.23 2.40
CA THR A 264 33.55 7.65 2.01
C THR A 264 34.52 7.53 3.19
N TRP A 265 35.38 6.52 3.12
CA TRP A 265 36.45 6.29 4.09
C TRP A 265 37.66 5.68 3.37
N GLU A 266 38.53 6.55 2.87
CA GLU A 266 39.69 6.17 2.07
C GLU A 266 40.94 6.12 2.95
N GLU A 267 41.58 4.96 3.00
CA GLU A 267 42.92 4.80 3.59
C GLU A 267 44.02 5.21 2.61
N GLN A 268 43.74 5.14 1.30
CA GLN A 268 44.67 5.46 0.23
C GLN A 268 43.96 6.19 -0.91
N ALA A 269 44.70 7.08 -1.59
CA ALA A 269 44.18 7.83 -2.73
C ALA A 269 43.82 6.88 -3.88
N ARG A 270 42.63 7.05 -4.46
CA ARG A 270 42.13 6.20 -5.55
C ARG A 270 42.79 6.48 -6.91
N THR A 271 43.40 7.65 -7.07
CA THR A 271 44.10 8.08 -8.28
C THR A 271 45.37 8.86 -7.91
N LYS A 272 46.31 8.98 -8.86
CA LYS A 272 47.58 9.70 -8.65
C LYS A 272 47.41 11.18 -8.25
N THR A 273 46.27 11.78 -8.56
CA THR A 273 45.98 13.21 -8.31
C THR A 273 44.92 13.44 -7.24
N SER A 274 44.29 12.39 -6.71
CA SER A 274 43.26 12.53 -5.67
C SER A 274 43.87 12.58 -4.27
N VAL A 275 43.25 13.35 -3.39
CA VAL A 275 43.52 13.32 -1.96
C VAL A 275 42.55 12.35 -1.31
N THR A 276 43.03 11.57 -0.33
CA THR A 276 42.17 10.71 0.49
C THR A 276 41.04 11.52 1.12
N ARG A 277 39.85 10.92 1.16
CA ARG A 277 38.69 11.48 1.84
C ARG A 277 38.15 10.52 2.88
N GLN A 278 37.93 11.05 4.07
CA GLN A 278 37.24 10.38 5.17
C GLN A 278 36.11 11.30 5.63
N TRP A 279 34.89 10.80 5.62
CA TRP A 279 33.74 11.53 6.12
C TRP A 279 33.52 11.13 7.58
N HIS A 280 33.94 12.01 8.47
CA HIS A 280 33.95 11.77 9.91
C HIS A 280 32.57 11.93 10.54
N ILE A 281 32.26 11.06 11.51
CA ILE A 281 31.12 11.18 12.42
C ILE A 281 31.67 10.97 13.82
N ASP A 282 32.18 12.06 14.40
CA ASP A 282 32.90 12.01 15.69
C ASP A 282 32.17 12.75 16.83
N HIS A 283 31.03 13.38 16.52
CA HIS A 283 30.26 14.20 17.46
C HIS A 283 28.76 14.12 17.13
N GLU A 284 27.92 14.50 18.10
CA GLU A 284 26.47 14.52 17.98
C GLU A 284 25.98 15.38 16.80
N TYR A 285 26.52 16.58 16.62
CA TYR A 285 26.15 17.44 15.48
C TYR A 285 26.53 16.84 14.11
N HIS A 286 27.51 15.92 14.03
CA HIS A 286 27.78 15.19 12.79
C HIS A 286 26.67 14.17 12.50
N VAL A 287 26.10 13.56 13.54
CA VAL A 287 24.93 12.68 13.43
C VAL A 287 23.74 13.51 12.97
N GLN A 288 23.48 14.66 13.60
CA GLN A 288 22.42 15.58 13.19
C GLN A 288 22.56 15.99 11.72
N ASN A 289 23.76 16.35 11.27
CA ASN A 289 24.04 16.66 9.85
C ASN A 289 23.78 15.48 8.91
N LEU A 290 24.13 14.25 9.31
CA LEU A 290 23.82 13.05 8.55
C LEU A 290 22.30 12.86 8.44
N LEU A 291 21.57 12.98 9.55
CA LEU A 291 20.11 12.85 9.57
C LEU A 291 19.46 13.92 8.68
N TRP A 292 19.93 15.17 8.76
CA TRP A 292 19.47 16.25 7.88
C TRP A 292 19.67 15.89 6.40
N ALA A 293 20.87 15.44 6.02
CA ALA A 293 21.17 15.07 4.62
C ALA A 293 20.29 13.93 4.10
N VAL A 294 19.87 13.02 4.98
CA VAL A 294 18.98 11.89 4.65
C VAL A 294 17.51 12.30 4.56
N LEU A 295 17.06 13.16 5.48
CA LEU A 295 15.64 13.47 5.66
C LEU A 295 15.17 14.71 4.87
N ALA A 296 15.99 15.75 4.75
CA ALA A 296 15.59 17.00 4.10
C ALA A 296 15.08 16.85 2.65
N PRO A 297 15.61 15.92 1.82
CA PRO A 297 15.06 15.69 0.48
C PRO A 297 13.64 15.09 0.49
N VAL A 298 13.25 14.44 1.59
CA VAL A 298 12.00 13.69 1.75
C VAL A 298 10.95 14.50 2.53
N PHE A 299 11.38 15.34 3.46
CA PHE A 299 10.50 16.13 4.33
C PHE A 299 10.78 17.62 4.12
N PRO A 300 10.04 18.30 3.22
CA PRO A 300 10.26 19.72 2.91
C PRO A 300 10.05 20.66 4.11
N ASP A 301 9.30 20.23 5.11
CA ASP A 301 9.03 20.95 6.35
C ASP A 301 9.95 20.53 7.51
N LEU A 302 10.98 19.71 7.26
CA LEU A 302 12.00 19.39 8.26
C LEU A 302 12.65 20.68 8.76
N THR A 303 12.61 20.90 10.07
CA THR A 303 13.28 22.02 10.72
C THR A 303 14.37 21.53 11.67
N SER A 304 15.47 22.27 11.70
CA SER A 304 16.50 22.21 12.74
C SER A 304 16.37 23.51 13.53
N GLU A 305 16.34 23.44 14.86
CA GLU A 305 16.34 24.60 15.74
C GLU A 305 15.30 25.71 15.39
N ASP A 306 14.05 25.65 15.89
CA ASP A 306 13.34 26.86 16.37
C ASP A 306 11.97 26.59 17.05
N TYR A 307 11.72 27.32 18.16
CA TYR A 307 10.46 27.52 18.90
C TYR A 307 9.82 26.37 19.72
N SER A 308 10.56 25.71 20.62
CA SER A 308 9.89 25.11 21.79
C SER A 308 9.40 26.19 22.75
N LYS A 309 8.13 26.12 23.19
CA LYS A 309 7.62 26.92 24.32
C LYS A 309 8.45 26.61 25.58
N LYS A 310 8.76 27.63 26.40
CA LYS A 310 9.47 27.42 27.69
C LYS A 310 8.74 26.39 28.55
N VAL A 311 9.47 25.39 29.06
CA VAL A 311 8.99 24.41 30.04
C VAL A 311 9.72 24.69 31.34
N GLY A 312 9.06 25.40 32.27
CA GLY A 312 9.69 25.88 33.50
C GLY A 312 10.81 26.88 33.23
N PHE A 313 12.01 26.64 33.78
CA PHE A 313 13.20 27.49 33.59
C PHE A 313 14.01 27.15 32.34
N THR A 314 13.66 26.08 31.63
CA THR A 314 14.41 25.53 30.50
C THR A 314 13.63 25.70 29.20
N GLN A 315 14.33 26.01 28.12
CA GLN A 315 13.77 25.99 26.77
C GLN A 315 14.31 24.72 26.08
N PRO A 316 13.60 23.58 26.17
CA PRO A 316 14.08 22.33 25.61
C PRO A 316 14.25 22.47 24.09
N ARG A 317 15.43 22.18 23.57
CA ARG A 317 15.75 22.31 22.14
C ARG A 317 15.77 20.92 21.54
N ALA A 318 14.78 20.62 20.71
CA ALA A 318 14.76 19.40 19.91
C ALA A 318 15.75 19.52 18.76
N ASP A 319 16.48 18.44 18.46
CA ASP A 319 17.50 18.41 17.42
C ASP A 319 16.89 18.61 16.02
N LEU A 320 15.91 17.79 15.65
CA LEU A 320 15.19 17.85 14.38
C LEU A 320 13.69 17.66 14.61
N VAL A 321 12.87 18.39 13.85
CA VAL A 321 11.40 18.31 13.95
C VAL A 321 10.81 18.19 12.55
N ILE A 322 9.82 17.32 12.39
CA ILE A 322 8.97 17.21 11.20
C ILE A 322 7.54 17.62 11.62
N PRO A 323 7.16 18.91 11.44
CA PRO A 323 5.89 19.45 11.93
C PRO A 323 4.66 18.73 11.38
N SER A 324 4.66 18.38 10.09
CA SER A 324 3.57 17.64 9.42
C SER A 324 3.28 16.29 10.09
N LEU A 325 4.28 15.68 10.71
CA LEU A 325 4.17 14.41 11.44
C LEU A 325 4.07 14.59 12.96
N LYS A 326 4.09 15.83 13.46
CA LYS A 326 4.18 16.14 14.90
C LYS A 326 5.32 15.35 15.58
N LEU A 327 6.44 15.21 14.88
CA LEU A 327 7.51 14.28 15.22
C LEU A 327 8.79 15.02 15.58
N VAL A 328 9.39 14.66 16.71
CA VAL A 328 10.76 15.01 17.11
C VAL A 328 11.70 13.86 16.80
N ILE A 329 12.89 14.16 16.27
CA ILE A 329 13.98 13.20 16.13
C ILE A 329 15.12 13.69 17.02
N GLU A 330 15.43 12.94 18.06
CA GLU A 330 16.49 13.23 19.03
C GLU A 330 17.74 12.41 18.68
N ALA A 331 18.86 13.07 18.40
CA ALA A 331 20.10 12.41 18.06
C ALA A 331 21.03 12.32 19.30
N LYS A 332 21.63 11.16 19.53
CA LYS A 332 22.69 11.00 20.54
C LYS A 332 23.92 10.34 19.96
N PHE A 333 25.08 10.86 20.34
CA PHE A 333 26.35 10.20 20.07
C PHE A 333 26.82 9.47 21.33
N ALA A 334 26.69 8.15 21.35
CA ALA A 334 27.15 7.31 22.46
C ALA A 334 28.63 6.95 22.27
N ARG A 335 29.54 7.63 23.00
CA ARG A 335 30.98 7.33 22.94
C ARG A 335 31.25 5.91 23.42
N ALA A 336 32.38 5.35 23.03
CA ALA A 336 32.84 4.06 23.54
C ALA A 336 32.97 4.03 25.07
N SER A 337 33.26 5.18 25.70
CA SER A 337 33.32 5.35 27.16
C SER A 337 31.97 5.48 27.85
N ASP A 338 30.91 5.80 27.12
CA ASP A 338 29.60 6.08 27.70
C ASP A 338 28.86 4.78 28.00
N SER A 339 28.01 4.77 29.03
CA SER A 339 27.08 3.66 29.24
C SER A 339 25.80 3.90 28.46
N LEU A 340 25.31 2.90 27.71
CA LEU A 340 24.00 3.01 27.05
C LEU A 340 22.86 3.24 28.06
N LYS A 341 23.01 2.81 29.31
CA LYS A 341 22.07 3.12 30.39
C LYS A 341 21.98 4.62 30.67
N GLU A 342 23.10 5.34 30.61
CA GLU A 342 23.14 6.78 30.81
C GLU A 342 22.54 7.52 29.60
N ILE A 343 22.84 7.04 28.38
CA ILE A 343 22.19 7.54 27.15
C ILE A 343 20.67 7.33 27.21
N GLN A 344 20.21 6.18 27.68
CA GLN A 344 18.77 5.89 27.87
C GLN A 344 18.13 6.87 28.87
N ARG A 345 18.84 7.18 29.97
CA ARG A 345 18.36 8.13 30.98
C ARG A 345 18.20 9.54 30.40
N GLN A 346 19.15 9.98 29.58
CA GLN A 346 19.11 11.28 28.91
C GLN A 346 17.92 11.32 27.93
N LEU A 347 17.78 10.32 27.06
CA LEU A 347 16.67 10.25 26.10
C LEU A 347 15.29 10.20 26.77
N ALA A 348 15.17 9.49 27.90
CA ALA A 348 13.93 9.47 28.68
C ALA A 348 13.60 10.85 29.27
N GLN A 349 14.63 11.60 29.69
CA GLN A 349 14.49 12.96 30.17
C GLN A 349 14.07 13.91 29.03
N ASP A 350 14.67 13.78 27.84
CA ASP A 350 14.35 14.59 26.67
C ASP A 350 12.90 14.35 26.22
N ALA A 351 12.46 13.08 26.17
CA ALA A 351 11.06 12.72 25.90
C ALA A 351 10.11 13.45 26.86
N ALA A 352 10.37 13.41 28.17
CA ALA A 352 9.54 14.08 29.15
C ALA A 352 9.50 15.62 28.98
N MET A 353 10.58 16.23 28.48
CA MET A 353 10.64 17.68 28.23
C MET A 353 9.92 18.12 26.95
N TYR A 354 9.88 17.28 25.91
CA TYR A 354 9.27 17.64 24.62
C TYR A 354 7.75 17.53 24.57
N PHE A 355 7.13 16.79 25.48
CA PHE A 355 5.68 16.53 25.46
C PHE A 355 4.92 17.08 26.68
N PRO A 356 5.08 18.38 27.06
CA PRO A 356 4.17 18.99 28.01
C PRO A 356 2.77 19.12 27.40
N LYS A 357 1.75 19.31 28.25
CA LYS A 357 0.35 19.49 27.81
C LYS A 357 0.25 20.62 26.77
N GLY A 358 -0.22 20.29 25.56
CA GLY A 358 -0.34 21.23 24.44
C GLY A 358 0.93 21.41 23.60
N SER A 359 1.88 20.46 23.66
CA SER A 359 3.00 20.39 22.73
C SER A 359 2.51 20.26 21.28
N PRO A 360 3.15 20.93 20.30
CA PRO A 360 2.84 20.75 18.88
C PRO A 360 3.30 19.38 18.34
N CYS A 361 4.17 18.68 19.08
CA CYS A 361 4.64 17.34 18.74
C CYS A 361 3.93 16.29 19.61
N GLU A 362 3.74 15.09 19.06
CA GLU A 362 3.09 13.94 19.71
C GLU A 362 4.01 12.71 19.78
N HIS A 363 5.04 12.67 18.94
CA HIS A 363 5.94 11.53 18.78
C HIS A 363 7.41 11.94 18.86
N MET A 364 8.25 11.02 19.35
CA MET A 364 9.71 11.10 19.32
C MET A 364 10.31 9.84 18.71
N ILE A 365 11.31 9.99 17.85
CA ILE A 365 12.24 8.92 17.49
C ILE A 365 13.59 9.24 18.11
N ALA A 366 14.18 8.26 18.82
CA ALA A 366 15.55 8.37 19.29
C ALA A 366 16.51 7.74 18.27
N PHE A 367 17.50 8.49 17.80
CA PHE A 367 18.56 8.00 16.93
C PHE A 367 19.90 8.02 17.66
N VAL A 368 20.51 6.85 17.86
CA VAL A 368 21.76 6.71 18.60
C VAL A 368 22.87 6.24 17.68
N TRP A 369 23.90 7.05 17.52
CA TRP A 369 25.17 6.62 16.95
C TRP A 369 26.01 5.96 18.05
N ASP A 370 26.20 4.65 17.94
CA ASP A 370 26.98 3.86 18.88
C ASP A 370 28.42 3.71 18.42
N ASP A 371 29.29 4.56 18.97
CA ASP A 371 30.72 4.58 18.67
C ASP A 371 31.44 3.32 19.17
N GLY A 372 30.93 2.69 20.23
CA GLY A 372 31.46 1.47 20.84
C GLY A 372 31.05 0.17 20.14
N ALA A 373 30.04 0.22 19.27
CA ALA A 373 29.48 -0.94 18.57
C ALA A 373 29.05 -2.11 19.49
N ARG A 374 28.37 -1.78 20.60
CA ARG A 374 27.85 -2.68 21.65
C ARG A 374 26.55 -3.36 21.21
N THR A 375 26.60 -4.06 20.09
CA THR A 375 25.42 -4.64 19.40
C THR A 375 24.59 -5.58 20.29
N GLU A 376 25.19 -6.22 21.28
CA GLU A 376 24.56 -7.09 22.25
C GLU A 376 23.61 -6.36 23.22
N GLU A 377 23.83 -5.06 23.46
CA GLU A 377 23.00 -4.24 24.35
C GLU A 377 21.84 -3.56 23.60
N HIS A 378 21.90 -3.48 22.26
CA HIS A 378 20.97 -2.69 21.44
C HIS A 378 19.51 -3.11 21.57
N ASP A 379 19.23 -4.41 21.59
CA ASP A 379 17.85 -4.92 21.68
C ASP A 379 17.22 -4.56 23.04
N THR A 380 17.98 -4.72 24.12
CA THR A 380 17.53 -4.35 25.47
C THR A 380 17.32 -2.84 25.58
N PHE A 381 18.26 -2.04 25.07
CA PHE A 381 18.18 -0.59 25.03
C PHE A 381 16.96 -0.10 24.24
N THR A 382 16.74 -0.65 23.05
CA THR A 382 15.61 -0.33 22.16
C THR A 382 14.28 -0.65 22.85
N LYS A 383 14.10 -1.88 23.34
CA LYS A 383 12.88 -2.30 24.04
C LYS A 383 12.58 -1.46 25.28
N GLY A 384 13.62 -1.04 26.01
CA GLY A 384 13.47 -0.22 27.20
C GLY A 384 12.97 1.20 26.91
N LEU A 385 13.43 1.81 25.82
CA LEU A 385 13.02 3.15 25.41
C LEU A 385 11.65 3.16 24.70
N GLU A 386 11.34 2.15 23.90
CA GLU A 386 10.05 2.04 23.19
C GLU A 386 8.86 1.81 24.14
N GLN A 387 9.10 1.47 25.40
CA GLN A 387 8.06 1.42 26.45
C GLN A 387 7.67 2.80 26.99
N LEU A 388 8.44 3.85 26.69
CA LEU A 388 8.15 5.20 27.15
C LEU A 388 7.06 5.85 26.31
N ASN A 389 6.17 6.60 26.96
CA ASN A 389 5.14 7.37 26.28
C ASN A 389 5.76 8.34 25.27
N HIS A 390 5.10 8.51 24.11
CA HIS A 390 5.52 9.34 22.99
C HIS A 390 6.74 8.83 22.20
N VAL A 391 7.48 7.83 22.67
CA VAL A 391 8.56 7.22 21.87
C VAL A 391 7.95 6.30 20.83
N ALA A 392 7.98 6.73 19.57
CA ALA A 392 7.44 5.96 18.44
C ALA A 392 8.43 4.90 17.92
N GLY A 393 9.72 5.07 18.19
CA GLY A 393 10.72 4.06 17.88
C GLY A 393 12.14 4.50 18.20
N VAL A 394 13.05 3.53 18.21
CA VAL A 394 14.48 3.75 18.47
C VAL A 394 15.31 3.15 17.34
N VAL A 395 16.32 3.88 16.92
CA VAL A 395 17.27 3.45 15.89
C VAL A 395 18.68 3.57 16.45
N VAL A 396 19.37 2.45 16.59
CA VAL A 396 20.78 2.42 17.00
C VAL A 396 21.64 2.01 15.81
N VAL A 397 22.66 2.81 15.49
CA VAL A 397 23.59 2.56 14.40
C VAL A 397 25.00 2.53 14.94
N SER A 398 25.66 1.37 14.87
CA SER A 398 27.06 1.24 15.25
C SER A 398 28.00 1.88 14.24
N ARG A 399 29.09 2.47 14.73
CA ARG A 399 30.21 2.87 13.86
C ARG A 399 30.70 1.67 13.03
N PRO A 400 30.72 1.78 11.70
CA PRO A 400 31.26 0.74 10.83
C PRO A 400 32.71 0.41 11.15
N ALA A 401 33.09 -0.87 11.05
CA ALA A 401 34.45 -1.32 11.34
C ALA A 401 35.51 -0.55 10.54
N LYS A 402 35.24 -0.23 9.27
CA LYS A 402 36.14 0.56 8.41
C LYS A 402 36.46 1.96 8.96
N MET A 403 35.59 2.54 9.79
CA MET A 403 35.75 3.89 10.36
C MET A 403 36.47 3.90 11.72
N ARG A 404 36.91 2.74 12.23
CA ARG A 404 37.66 2.67 13.48
C ARG A 404 39.09 3.12 13.21
N GLN A 405 39.55 4.13 13.94
CA GLN A 405 40.94 4.53 13.88
C GLN A 405 41.80 3.38 14.42
N GLN A 406 42.82 2.96 13.65
CA GLN A 406 43.88 2.12 14.20
C GLN A 406 44.54 2.91 15.32
N THR A 407 44.48 2.40 16.54
CA THR A 407 45.30 2.92 17.63
C THR A 407 46.76 2.69 17.23
N LEU A 408 47.42 3.73 16.70
CA LEU A 408 48.87 3.71 16.55
C LEU A 408 49.43 3.49 17.95
N ALA A 409 50.13 2.36 18.15
CA ALA A 409 50.85 2.10 19.38
C ALA A 409 51.77 3.30 19.65
N PRO A 410 51.88 3.77 20.91
CA PRO A 410 52.80 4.85 21.22
C PRO A 410 54.20 4.40 20.80
N VAL A 411 54.83 5.19 19.93
CA VAL A 411 56.23 5.04 19.57
C VAL A 411 57.01 5.11 20.89
N ARG A 412 57.64 4.00 21.26
CA ARG A 412 58.50 3.91 22.45
C ARG A 412 59.78 4.70 22.27
#